data_AF-A0A2V7FGD7-F1
#
_entry.id   AF-A0A2V7FGD7-F1
#
_cell.length_a   1.000
_cell.length_b   1.000
_cell.length_c   1.000
_cell.angle_alpha   90.00
_cell.angle_beta   90.00
_cell.angle_gamma   90.00
#
_symmetry.space_group_name_H-M   'P 1'
#
loop_
_entity.id
_entity.type
_entity.pdbx_description
1 polymer ?
#
loop_
_entity_poly.entity_id
_entity_poly.type
_entity_poly.pdbx_seq_one_letter_code
_entity_poly.pdbx_strand_id
1 'polypeptide(L)'
;MRPVSLAGAAVVVGFGLLVMVLLVRSLPWPLIQDAPVMHYIAWRIGEGDVPYRDLYDINQPGVYVLHLAAAGAGLGFAAYHLAGGAWQAGQRDFLLCVFLVAGALGVARWLEMRGGGWSLAGAGLALGAAIGVKPYAVLFAGALGVLVLVAAVRRCGAGGTLRAIGVYVAAAAAVPAALALWLALAGALRAWADIVFGYALPVYGHLGRAAPWFGHRWLGWIPLGVAAVAALVAAAASRRLDARHVVAAVGVVYGVVHYVGQAKGSEYHLYPLAAFVCVLAFAALAPMLSARRAWLGVGTALMLAVALVLLTAKGLEASDAPWIWDKERRVRVLVDDLRRGLAPGDTVQVLDVADGGLHALLRLHVPQPTRFLYDVFFFHEAERPVVRAMRAEFIAALEARSPRFIVLMRGWPSGDYDRIRYFPALADLLARRYDVVVTREGHRLYVKRAGA
;
A
#
# COMPACT_ATOMS: atom_id res chain seq x y z
N MET A 1 27.37 -10.35 14.43
CA MET A 1 26.30 -9.46 13.91
C MET A 1 26.85 -8.71 12.71
N ARG A 2 26.15 -8.71 11.57
CA ARG A 2 26.68 -8.10 10.34
C ARG A 2 26.62 -6.57 10.45
N PRO A 3 27.73 -5.83 10.29
CA PRO A 3 27.78 -4.37 10.43
C PRO A 3 26.90 -3.61 9.40
N VAL A 4 26.42 -4.30 8.37
CA VAL A 4 25.54 -3.76 7.33
C VAL A 4 24.13 -3.40 7.85
N SER A 5 23.62 -4.03 8.91
CA SER A 5 22.26 -3.75 9.42
C SER A 5 22.17 -2.50 10.30
N LEU A 6 23.24 -2.20 11.04
CA LEU A 6 23.27 -1.02 11.93
C LEU A 6 23.46 0.27 11.15
N ALA A 7 24.31 0.27 10.11
CA ALA A 7 24.51 1.43 9.25
C ALA A 7 23.23 1.79 8.47
N GLY A 8 22.53 0.78 7.91
CA GLY A 8 21.25 1.01 7.22
C GLY A 8 20.14 1.51 8.16
N ALA A 9 20.01 0.92 9.35
CA ALA A 9 19.07 1.39 10.35
C ALA A 9 19.40 2.81 10.84
N ALA A 10 20.68 3.12 11.06
CA ALA A 10 21.12 4.45 11.48
C ALA A 10 20.88 5.52 10.40
N VAL A 11 21.03 5.18 9.11
CA VAL A 11 20.71 6.10 8.01
C VAL A 11 19.20 6.32 7.91
N VAL A 12 18.38 5.26 8.00
CA VAL A 12 16.91 5.40 7.93
C VAL A 12 16.38 6.16 9.14
N VAL A 13 16.85 5.84 10.35
CA VAL A 13 16.47 6.55 11.58
C VAL A 13 16.99 7.98 11.56
N GLY A 14 18.25 8.20 11.16
CA GLY A 14 18.85 9.53 11.06
C GLY A 14 18.15 10.42 10.04
N PHE A 15 17.83 9.87 8.85
CA PHE A 15 17.08 10.58 7.83
C PHE A 15 15.63 10.83 8.26
N GLY A 16 14.98 9.84 8.87
CA GLY A 16 13.63 9.98 9.43
C GLY A 16 13.57 11.04 10.53
N LEU A 17 14.56 11.07 11.42
CA LEU A 17 14.70 12.10 12.46
C LEU A 17 14.96 13.48 11.85
N LEU A 18 15.80 13.60 10.81
CA LEU A 18 16.03 14.87 10.13
C LEU A 18 14.76 15.38 9.44
N VAL A 19 14.03 14.50 8.72
CA VAL A 19 12.73 14.84 8.13
C VAL A 19 11.74 15.24 9.21
N MET A 20 11.71 14.52 10.33
CA MET A 20 10.80 14.84 11.44
C MET A 20 11.18 16.15 12.14
N VAL A 21 12.47 16.42 12.32
CA VAL A 21 12.96 17.71 12.84
C VAL A 21 12.56 18.82 11.88
N LEU A 22 12.77 18.65 10.57
CA LEU A 22 12.35 19.65 9.58
C LEU A 22 10.84 19.88 9.60
N LEU A 23 10.05 18.81 9.70
CA LEU A 23 8.59 18.90 9.69
C LEU A 23 8.07 19.54 10.99
N VAL A 24 8.57 19.14 12.16
CA VAL A 24 8.25 19.78 13.46
C VAL A 24 8.72 21.23 13.50
N ARG A 25 9.91 21.52 12.98
CA ARG A 25 10.43 22.89 12.89
C ARG A 25 9.68 23.73 11.87
N SER A 26 9.06 23.11 10.85
CA SER A 26 8.22 23.80 9.87
C SER A 26 6.76 23.98 10.32
N LEU A 27 6.26 23.20 11.29
CA LEU A 27 4.91 23.39 11.84
C LEU A 27 4.63 24.80 12.37
N PRO A 28 5.54 25.46 13.11
CA PRO A 28 5.35 26.85 13.52
C PRO A 28 5.71 27.86 12.44
N TRP A 29 6.13 27.43 11.23
CA TRP A 29 6.41 28.40 10.17
C TRP A 29 5.12 29.11 9.80
N PRO A 30 5.10 30.44 9.95
CA PRO A 30 3.93 31.19 9.52
C PRO A 30 3.80 31.07 8.00
N LEU A 31 2.56 31.10 7.51
CA LEU A 31 2.31 31.31 6.09
C LEU A 31 2.86 32.69 5.72
N ILE A 32 3.97 32.71 4.97
CA ILE A 32 4.66 33.93 4.51
C ILE A 32 4.92 33.85 3.01
N GLN A 33 5.17 35.01 2.39
CA GLN A 33 5.39 35.18 0.94
C GLN A 33 4.17 34.80 0.10
N ASP A 34 4.33 33.97 -0.93
CA ASP A 34 3.29 33.70 -1.92
C ASP A 34 2.18 32.79 -1.37
N ALA A 35 2.51 31.91 -0.42
CA ALA A 35 1.56 30.96 0.16
C ALA A 35 0.30 31.63 0.76
N PRO A 36 0.39 32.62 1.66
CA PRO A 36 -0.80 33.32 2.18
C PRO A 36 -1.58 34.06 1.10
N VAL A 37 -0.91 34.63 0.08
CA VAL A 37 -1.57 35.29 -1.06
C VAL A 37 -2.43 34.30 -1.85
N MET A 38 -1.90 33.10 -2.13
CA MET A 38 -2.64 32.05 -2.82
C MET A 38 -3.84 31.54 -1.99
N HIS A 39 -3.67 31.35 -0.68
CA HIS A 39 -4.75 30.92 0.21
C HIS A 39 -5.84 31.99 0.34
N TYR A 40 -5.44 33.26 0.46
CA TYR A 40 -6.36 34.39 0.57
C TYR A 40 -7.22 34.53 -0.69
N ILE A 41 -6.60 34.47 -1.87
CA ILE A 41 -7.33 34.57 -3.14
C ILE A 41 -8.23 33.37 -3.35
N ALA A 42 -7.77 32.16 -3.02
CA ALA A 42 -8.62 30.96 -3.05
C ALA A 42 -9.85 31.09 -2.13
N TRP A 43 -9.69 31.68 -0.94
CA TRP A 43 -10.81 31.97 -0.03
C TRP A 43 -11.77 33.02 -0.61
N ARG A 44 -11.27 34.15 -1.13
CA ARG A 44 -12.10 35.20 -1.73
C ARG A 44 -12.90 34.70 -2.94
N ILE A 45 -12.32 33.81 -3.75
CA ILE A 45 -13.05 33.09 -4.81
C ILE A 45 -14.21 32.28 -4.23
N GLY A 46 -14.01 31.64 -3.08
CA GLY A 46 -15.06 30.92 -2.35
C GLY A 46 -16.19 31.82 -1.85
N GLU A 47 -15.90 33.09 -1.54
CA GLU A 47 -16.88 34.11 -1.15
C GLU A 47 -17.60 34.77 -2.35
N GLY A 48 -17.29 34.35 -3.58
CA GLY A 48 -17.95 34.81 -4.80
C GLY A 48 -17.19 35.89 -5.58
N ASP A 49 -15.99 36.29 -5.14
CA ASP A 49 -15.16 37.21 -5.91
C ASP A 49 -14.59 36.54 -7.18
N VAL A 50 -14.57 37.29 -8.27
CA VAL A 50 -14.00 36.85 -9.56
C VAL A 50 -12.55 37.33 -9.68
N PRO A 51 -11.57 36.42 -9.83
CA PRO A 51 -10.15 36.78 -10.01
C PRO A 51 -9.95 37.76 -11.17
N TYR A 52 -9.01 38.68 -11.02
CA TYR A 52 -8.66 39.78 -11.95
C TYR A 52 -9.71 40.87 -12.11
N ARG A 53 -10.98 40.59 -11.81
CA ARG A 53 -12.07 41.59 -11.83
C ARG A 53 -12.25 42.21 -10.46
N ASP A 54 -12.49 41.36 -9.46
CA ASP A 54 -12.77 41.75 -8.08
C ASP A 54 -11.49 41.65 -7.22
N LEU A 55 -10.53 40.84 -7.66
CA LEU A 55 -9.22 40.63 -7.02
C LEU A 55 -8.10 40.88 -8.03
N TYR A 56 -7.41 42.02 -7.93
CA TYR A 56 -6.29 42.34 -8.80
C TYR A 56 -5.02 41.62 -8.31
N ASP A 57 -4.53 40.65 -9.10
CA ASP A 57 -3.29 39.92 -8.81
C ASP A 57 -2.49 39.70 -10.11
N ILE A 58 -1.17 39.65 -9.97
CA ILE A 58 -0.19 39.39 -11.03
C ILE A 58 -0.06 37.90 -11.34
N ASN A 59 -0.42 37.04 -10.38
CA ASN A 59 -0.29 35.59 -10.53
C ASN A 59 -1.29 35.08 -11.56
N GLN A 60 -0.91 34.06 -12.33
CA GLN A 60 -1.75 33.53 -13.41
C GLN A 60 -2.91 32.68 -12.85
N PRO A 61 -4.09 32.64 -13.51
CA PRO A 61 -5.32 32.05 -12.93
C PRO A 61 -5.17 30.58 -12.58
N GLY A 62 -4.27 29.90 -13.29
CA GLY A 62 -3.96 28.50 -13.09
C GLY A 62 -3.44 28.19 -11.69
N VAL A 63 -2.79 29.12 -10.98
CA VAL A 63 -2.15 28.84 -9.68
C VAL A 63 -3.20 28.58 -8.59
N TYR A 64 -4.28 29.37 -8.52
CA TYR A 64 -5.35 29.18 -7.53
C TYR A 64 -6.13 27.89 -7.76
N VAL A 65 -6.44 27.59 -9.02
CA VAL A 65 -7.12 26.36 -9.43
C VAL A 65 -6.26 25.13 -9.09
N LEU A 66 -4.95 25.23 -9.28
CA LEU A 66 -4.01 24.15 -8.97
C LEU A 66 -3.90 23.91 -7.45
N HIS A 67 -3.90 24.97 -6.63
CA HIS A 67 -3.86 24.84 -5.16
C HIS A 67 -5.14 24.20 -4.61
N LEU A 68 -6.31 24.66 -5.05
CA LEU A 68 -7.61 24.08 -4.66
C LEU A 68 -7.75 22.61 -5.11
N ALA A 69 -7.35 22.28 -6.34
CA ALA A 69 -7.44 20.93 -6.87
C ALA A 69 -6.44 19.95 -6.24
N ALA A 70 -5.17 20.36 -6.06
CA ALA A 70 -4.15 19.52 -5.45
C ALA A 70 -4.39 19.30 -3.96
N ALA A 71 -4.78 20.36 -3.22
CA ALA A 71 -5.17 20.25 -1.82
C ALA A 71 -6.43 19.39 -1.67
N GLY A 72 -7.45 19.59 -2.52
CA GLY A 72 -8.66 18.79 -2.51
C GLY A 72 -8.40 17.30 -2.79
N ALA A 73 -7.59 16.97 -3.79
CA ALA A 73 -7.20 15.59 -4.09
C ALA A 73 -6.43 14.95 -2.92
N GLY A 74 -5.47 15.68 -2.34
CA GLY A 74 -4.70 15.23 -1.18
C GLY A 74 -5.56 15.00 0.05
N LEU A 75 -6.43 15.95 0.39
CA LEU A 75 -7.36 15.86 1.52
C LEU A 75 -8.40 14.76 1.32
N GLY A 76 -8.94 14.61 0.11
CA GLY A 76 -9.88 13.53 -0.22
C GLY A 76 -9.22 12.14 -0.07
N PHE A 77 -7.98 11.99 -0.53
CA PHE A 77 -7.23 10.75 -0.35
C PHE A 77 -6.86 10.50 1.13
N ALA A 78 -6.50 11.54 1.87
CA ALA A 78 -6.24 11.46 3.31
C ALA A 78 -7.50 11.06 4.08
N ALA A 79 -8.66 11.65 3.76
CA ALA A 79 -9.95 11.28 4.33
C ALA A 79 -10.26 9.80 4.05
N TYR A 80 -10.02 9.32 2.82
CA TYR A 80 -10.16 7.90 2.48
C TYR A 80 -9.24 7.00 3.33
N HIS A 81 -7.97 7.37 3.50
CA HIS A 81 -7.03 6.61 4.33
C HIS A 81 -7.46 6.57 5.80
N LEU A 82 -7.76 7.73 6.39
CA LEU A 82 -8.18 7.85 7.79
C LEU A 82 -9.51 7.12 8.05
N ALA A 83 -10.44 7.15 7.09
CA ALA A 83 -11.73 6.48 7.21
C ALA A 83 -11.62 4.96 7.38
N GLY A 84 -10.52 4.33 6.93
CA GLY A 84 -10.33 2.90 7.17
C GLY A 84 -9.63 2.57 8.50
N GLY A 85 -9.33 3.58 9.32
CA GLY A 85 -8.79 3.44 10.66
C GLY A 85 -7.47 2.67 10.72
N ALA A 86 -7.20 2.06 11.87
CA ALA A 86 -5.96 1.34 12.13
C ALA A 86 -5.72 0.14 11.20
N TRP A 87 -6.76 -0.43 10.59
CA TRP A 87 -6.60 -1.54 9.61
C TRP A 87 -5.84 -1.10 8.35
N GLN A 88 -6.01 0.15 7.93
CA GLN A 88 -5.39 0.72 6.75
C GLN A 88 -3.98 1.26 7.01
N ALA A 89 -3.58 1.42 8.27
CA ALA A 89 -2.27 1.94 8.64
C ALA A 89 -1.15 1.01 8.19
N GLY A 90 -0.16 1.55 7.49
CA GLY A 90 1.03 0.79 7.05
C GLY A 90 0.79 -0.22 5.93
N GLN A 91 -0.38 -0.21 5.28
CA GLN A 91 -0.64 -1.11 4.16
C GLN A 91 0.27 -0.77 2.97
N ARG A 92 0.90 -1.80 2.38
CA ARG A 92 1.79 -1.62 1.22
C ARG A 92 1.10 -0.97 0.01
N ASP A 93 -0.21 -1.18 -0.15
CA ASP A 93 -1.02 -0.61 -1.21
C ASP A 93 -1.18 0.91 -1.09
N PHE A 94 -1.11 1.46 0.13
CA PHE A 94 -1.03 2.89 0.35
C PHE A 94 0.32 3.45 -0.10
N LEU A 95 1.43 2.79 0.28
CA LEU A 95 2.79 3.17 -0.14
C LEU A 95 2.95 3.11 -1.67
N LEU A 96 2.30 2.13 -2.31
CA LEU A 96 2.28 1.97 -3.75
C LEU A 96 1.76 3.23 -4.47
N CYS A 97 0.77 3.94 -3.92
CA CYS A 97 0.15 5.10 -4.56
C CYS A 97 1.13 6.24 -4.85
N VAL A 98 2.12 6.47 -3.97
CA VAL A 98 3.13 7.51 -4.19
C VAL A 98 3.88 7.27 -5.50
N PHE A 99 4.30 6.03 -5.72
CA PHE A 99 5.03 5.64 -6.93
C PHE A 99 4.16 5.66 -8.19
N LEU A 100 2.89 5.22 -8.08
CA LEU A 100 1.95 5.23 -9.19
C LEU A 100 1.63 6.67 -9.64
N VAL A 101 1.35 7.58 -8.70
CA VAL A 101 1.04 8.98 -8.99
C VAL A 101 2.28 9.71 -9.52
N ALA A 102 3.46 9.46 -8.96
CA ALA A 102 4.71 10.04 -9.48
C ALA A 102 5.02 9.56 -10.91
N GLY A 103 4.84 8.26 -11.18
CA GLY A 103 4.98 7.66 -12.51
C GLY A 103 4.02 8.29 -13.53
N ALA A 104 2.74 8.36 -13.16
CA ALA A 104 1.70 9.03 -13.94
C ALA A 104 2.04 10.50 -14.24
N LEU A 105 2.47 11.26 -13.23
CA LEU A 105 2.85 12.66 -13.40
C LEU A 105 4.03 12.83 -14.35
N GLY A 106 5.06 11.98 -14.26
CA GLY A 106 6.21 12.04 -15.16
C GLY A 106 5.83 11.77 -16.63
N VAL A 107 4.94 10.80 -16.88
CA VAL A 107 4.39 10.53 -18.21
C VAL A 107 3.54 11.70 -18.70
N ALA A 108 2.65 12.24 -17.85
CA ALA A 108 1.81 13.38 -18.22
C ALA A 108 2.66 14.61 -18.58
N ARG A 109 3.70 14.94 -17.81
CA ARG A 109 4.60 16.07 -18.08
C ARG A 109 5.36 15.92 -19.40
N TRP A 110 5.79 14.70 -19.71
CA TRP A 110 6.40 14.40 -21.01
C TRP A 110 5.40 14.59 -22.16
N LEU A 111 4.17 14.10 -21.99
CA LEU A 111 3.09 14.25 -22.97
C LEU A 111 2.70 15.72 -23.20
N GLU A 112 2.85 16.59 -22.21
CA GLU A 112 2.60 18.04 -22.27
C GLU A 112 3.73 18.85 -22.92
N MET A 113 4.82 18.21 -23.37
CA MET A 113 6.03 18.89 -23.86
C MET A 113 6.68 19.83 -22.83
N ARG A 114 6.42 19.61 -21.54
CA ARG A 114 7.03 20.32 -20.40
C ARG A 114 8.12 19.50 -19.69
N GLY A 115 8.48 18.35 -20.26
CA GLY A 115 9.48 17.44 -19.72
C GLY A 115 10.31 16.77 -20.83
N GLY A 116 11.63 16.71 -20.62
CA GLY A 116 12.56 15.99 -21.50
C GLY A 116 12.67 14.50 -21.16
N GLY A 117 13.69 13.82 -21.68
CA GLY A 117 13.94 12.39 -21.37
C GLY A 117 13.99 12.07 -19.87
N TRP A 118 14.38 13.04 -19.04
CA TRP A 118 14.39 12.93 -17.57
C TRP A 118 13.01 12.69 -16.94
N SER A 119 11.92 13.24 -17.51
CA SER A 119 10.58 12.97 -16.96
C SER A 119 10.13 11.54 -17.27
N LEU A 120 10.53 10.97 -18.41
CA LEU A 120 10.30 9.56 -18.72
C LEU A 120 11.19 8.63 -17.88
N ALA A 121 12.45 9.00 -17.65
CA ALA A 121 13.34 8.25 -16.78
C ALA A 121 12.82 8.25 -15.33
N GLY A 122 12.42 9.41 -14.80
CA GLY A 122 11.81 9.52 -13.48
C GLY A 122 10.50 8.76 -13.36
N ALA A 123 9.65 8.81 -14.40
CA ALA A 123 8.42 8.02 -14.46
C ALA A 123 8.71 6.52 -14.43
N GLY A 124 9.65 6.07 -15.26
CA GLY A 124 10.10 4.68 -15.30
C GLY A 124 10.61 4.23 -13.93
N LEU A 125 11.54 4.95 -13.31
CA LEU A 125 12.08 4.62 -11.98
C LEU A 125 10.98 4.52 -10.91
N ALA A 126 10.03 5.46 -10.88
CA ALA A 126 8.91 5.42 -9.96
C ALA A 126 8.04 4.17 -10.19
N LEU A 127 7.70 3.86 -11.44
CA LEU A 127 6.90 2.67 -11.77
C LEU A 127 7.67 1.36 -11.54
N GLY A 128 8.98 1.36 -11.72
CA GLY A 128 9.87 0.26 -11.33
C GLY A 128 9.86 0.01 -9.82
N ALA A 129 9.88 1.08 -9.01
CA ALA A 129 9.70 0.99 -7.57
C ALA A 129 8.30 0.46 -7.21
N ALA A 130 7.25 0.90 -7.92
CA ALA A 130 5.90 0.36 -7.76
C ALA A 130 5.84 -1.15 -8.02
N ILE A 131 6.49 -1.64 -9.08
CA ILE A 131 6.62 -3.07 -9.40
C ILE A 131 7.34 -3.83 -8.28
N GLY A 132 8.41 -3.23 -7.72
CA GLY A 132 9.15 -3.79 -6.59
C GLY A 132 8.30 -3.93 -5.31
N VAL A 133 7.39 -2.98 -5.05
CA VAL A 133 6.42 -3.07 -3.94
C VAL A 133 5.34 -4.12 -4.22
N LYS A 134 4.79 -4.10 -5.45
CA LYS A 134 3.70 -4.99 -5.87
C LYS A 134 3.81 -5.31 -7.37
N PRO A 135 4.09 -6.56 -7.76
CA PRO A 135 4.27 -6.93 -9.17
C PRO A 135 3.09 -6.56 -10.08
N TYR A 136 1.88 -6.48 -9.53
CA TYR A 136 0.68 -6.07 -10.26
C TYR A 136 0.78 -4.68 -10.91
N ALA A 137 1.65 -3.80 -10.38
CA ALA A 137 1.92 -2.48 -10.95
C ALA A 137 2.54 -2.54 -12.36
N VAL A 138 3.03 -3.71 -12.81
CA VAL A 138 3.50 -3.92 -14.18
C VAL A 138 2.40 -3.63 -15.21
N LEU A 139 1.12 -3.86 -14.86
CA LEU A 139 0.00 -3.55 -15.74
C LEU A 139 -0.16 -2.05 -15.96
N PHE A 140 0.00 -1.25 -14.90
CA PHE A 140 -0.04 0.20 -15.01
C PHE A 140 1.16 0.74 -15.78
N ALA A 141 2.36 0.25 -15.46
CA ALA A 141 3.58 0.61 -16.17
C ALA A 141 3.51 0.26 -17.67
N GLY A 142 2.95 -0.90 -18.01
CA GLY A 142 2.70 -1.30 -19.39
C GLY A 142 1.71 -0.37 -20.08
N ALA A 143 0.57 -0.08 -19.46
CA ALA A 143 -0.45 0.81 -20.02
C ALA A 143 0.11 2.23 -20.29
N LEU A 144 0.87 2.80 -19.36
CA LEU A 144 1.53 4.08 -19.56
C LEU A 144 2.65 3.98 -20.61
N GLY A 145 3.37 2.87 -20.70
CA GLY A 145 4.35 2.61 -21.74
C GLY A 145 3.74 2.59 -23.14
N VAL A 146 2.53 2.02 -23.28
CA VAL A 146 1.75 2.07 -24.54
C VAL A 146 1.37 3.50 -24.88
N LEU A 147 0.94 4.32 -23.90
CA LEU A 147 0.66 5.75 -24.15
C LEU A 147 1.91 6.51 -24.61
N VAL A 148 3.06 6.25 -23.97
CA VAL A 148 4.36 6.83 -24.37
C VAL A 148 4.69 6.41 -25.79
N LEU A 149 4.56 5.12 -26.13
CA LEU A 149 4.81 4.60 -27.47
C LEU A 149 3.92 5.28 -28.51
N VAL A 150 2.61 5.30 -28.29
CA VAL A 150 1.63 5.89 -29.24
C VAL A 150 1.92 7.38 -29.45
N ALA A 151 2.19 8.12 -28.37
CA ALA A 151 2.53 9.54 -28.48
C ALA A 151 3.89 9.76 -29.17
N ALA A 152 4.88 8.92 -28.89
CA ALA A 152 6.20 9.01 -29.51
C ALA A 152 6.16 8.67 -31.00
N VAL A 153 5.36 7.69 -31.44
CA VAL A 153 5.17 7.38 -32.88
C VAL A 153 4.55 8.57 -33.63
N ARG A 154 3.60 9.27 -32.99
CA ARG A 154 2.92 10.41 -33.61
C ARG A 154 3.75 11.68 -33.67
N ARG A 155 4.71 11.85 -32.74
CA ARG A 155 5.44 13.11 -32.53
C ARG A 155 6.92 13.02 -32.89
N CYS A 156 7.47 11.82 -32.94
CA CYS A 156 8.88 11.57 -33.16
C CYS A 156 9.05 10.63 -34.35
N GLY A 157 10.10 10.83 -35.15
CA GLY A 157 10.53 9.79 -36.09
C GLY A 157 11.03 8.55 -35.35
N ALA A 158 11.26 7.44 -36.08
CA ALA A 158 11.60 6.13 -35.52
C ALA A 158 12.70 6.17 -34.44
N GLY A 159 13.79 6.91 -34.67
CA GLY A 159 14.89 7.03 -33.69
C GLY A 159 14.48 7.75 -32.40
N GLY A 160 13.62 8.76 -32.47
CA GLY A 160 13.09 9.45 -31.29
C GLY A 160 12.10 8.59 -30.51
N THR A 161 11.27 7.80 -31.21
CA THR A 161 10.38 6.82 -30.59
C THR A 161 11.16 5.76 -29.83
N LEU A 162 12.17 5.16 -30.47
CA LEU A 162 13.06 4.16 -29.84
C LEU A 162 13.74 4.72 -28.60
N ARG A 163 14.22 5.96 -28.65
CA ARG A 163 14.83 6.63 -27.49
C ARG A 163 13.84 6.83 -26.35
N ALA A 164 12.64 7.34 -26.64
CA ALA A 164 11.63 7.62 -25.61
C ALA A 164 11.19 6.33 -24.91
N ILE A 165 10.82 5.29 -25.67
CA ILE A 165 10.40 4.02 -25.08
C ILE A 165 11.58 3.31 -24.40
N GLY A 166 12.78 3.38 -24.99
CA GLY A 166 13.99 2.80 -24.41
C GLY A 166 14.34 3.39 -23.05
N VAL A 167 14.31 4.72 -22.92
CA VAL A 167 14.55 5.40 -21.64
C VAL A 167 13.50 5.00 -20.60
N TYR A 168 12.22 5.01 -20.98
CA TYR A 168 11.12 4.64 -20.09
C TYR A 168 11.24 3.18 -19.60
N VAL A 169 11.44 2.23 -20.51
CA VAL A 169 11.52 0.80 -20.19
C VAL A 169 12.78 0.49 -19.39
N ALA A 170 13.94 1.04 -19.78
CA ALA A 170 15.18 0.83 -19.04
C ALA A 170 15.08 1.34 -17.60
N ALA A 171 14.50 2.54 -17.41
CA ALA A 171 14.28 3.09 -16.09
C ALA A 171 13.26 2.27 -15.26
N ALA A 172 12.18 1.79 -15.87
CA ALA A 172 11.21 0.91 -15.21
C ALA A 172 11.78 -0.45 -14.81
N ALA A 173 12.71 -0.99 -15.61
CA ALA A 173 13.40 -2.24 -15.30
C ALA A 173 14.52 -2.07 -14.26
N ALA A 174 15.08 -0.87 -14.09
CA ALA A 174 16.23 -0.63 -13.23
C ALA A 174 16.00 -1.03 -11.77
N VAL A 175 14.85 -0.66 -11.18
CA VAL A 175 14.57 -0.99 -9.77
C VAL A 175 14.31 -2.48 -9.55
N PRO A 176 13.43 -3.17 -10.33
CA PRO A 176 13.30 -4.62 -10.23
C PRO A 176 14.62 -5.37 -10.48
N ALA A 177 15.43 -4.92 -11.44
CA ALA A 177 16.74 -5.51 -11.70
C ALA A 177 17.70 -5.32 -10.51
N ALA A 178 17.72 -4.14 -9.89
CA ALA A 178 18.52 -3.87 -8.69
C ALA A 178 18.08 -4.76 -7.50
N LEU A 179 16.77 -4.94 -7.31
CA LEU A 179 16.24 -5.84 -6.28
C LEU A 179 16.61 -7.31 -6.57
N ALA A 180 16.50 -7.76 -7.82
CA ALA A 180 16.90 -9.11 -8.23
C ALA A 180 18.41 -9.33 -8.05
N LEU A 181 19.23 -8.34 -8.43
CA LEU A 181 20.68 -8.37 -8.22
C LEU A 181 21.01 -8.42 -6.72
N TRP A 182 20.35 -7.62 -5.89
CA TRP A 182 20.53 -7.67 -4.45
C TRP A 182 20.19 -9.05 -3.89
N LEU A 183 19.07 -9.65 -4.32
CA LEU A 183 18.71 -11.03 -3.93
C LEU A 183 19.74 -12.05 -4.41
N ALA A 184 20.30 -11.89 -5.61
CA ALA A 184 21.34 -12.77 -6.14
C ALA A 184 22.62 -12.68 -5.31
N LEU A 185 23.09 -11.46 -5.04
CA LEU A 185 24.27 -11.20 -4.21
C LEU A 185 24.08 -11.67 -2.76
N ALA A 186 22.84 -11.67 -2.26
CA ALA A 186 22.50 -12.21 -0.94
C ALA A 186 22.33 -13.74 -0.93
N GLY A 187 22.42 -14.42 -2.08
CA GLY A 187 22.17 -15.87 -2.21
C GLY A 187 20.70 -16.26 -2.06
N ALA A 188 19.77 -15.30 -2.10
CA ALA A 188 18.34 -15.49 -1.84
C ALA A 188 17.48 -15.58 -3.10
N LEU A 189 18.04 -15.33 -4.30
CA LEU A 189 17.26 -15.27 -5.54
C LEU A 189 16.47 -16.57 -5.83
N ARG A 190 17.11 -17.73 -5.65
CA ARG A 190 16.44 -19.04 -5.83
C ARG A 190 15.32 -19.24 -4.83
N ALA A 191 15.58 -18.96 -3.54
CA ALA A 191 14.56 -19.09 -2.50
C ALA A 191 13.36 -18.15 -2.73
N TRP A 192 13.62 -16.93 -3.23
CA TRP A 192 12.57 -16.01 -3.65
C TRP A 192 11.76 -16.57 -4.82
N ALA A 193 12.42 -17.10 -5.86
CA ALA A 193 11.76 -17.69 -7.01
C ALA A 193 10.89 -18.91 -6.62
N ASP A 194 11.40 -19.77 -5.74
CA ASP A 194 10.67 -20.93 -5.22
C ASP A 194 9.41 -20.48 -4.45
N ILE A 195 9.48 -19.42 -3.65
CA ILE A 195 8.32 -18.86 -2.95
C ILE A 195 7.32 -18.27 -3.95
N VAL A 196 7.77 -17.44 -4.89
CA VAL A 196 6.88 -16.72 -5.81
C VAL A 196 6.21 -17.68 -6.79
N PHE A 197 7.00 -18.48 -7.50
CA PHE A 197 6.53 -19.34 -8.58
C PHE A 197 6.08 -20.72 -8.09
N GLY A 198 6.65 -21.22 -6.99
CA GLY A 198 6.29 -22.53 -6.42
C GLY A 198 5.09 -22.49 -5.48
N TYR A 199 4.86 -21.39 -4.76
CA TYR A 199 3.78 -21.28 -3.77
C TYR A 199 2.84 -20.10 -4.02
N ALA A 200 3.37 -18.87 -4.11
CA ALA A 200 2.54 -17.66 -4.06
C ALA A 200 1.57 -17.56 -5.25
N LEU A 201 2.05 -17.80 -6.46
CA LEU A 201 1.21 -17.82 -7.66
C LEU A 201 0.29 -19.04 -7.72
N PRO A 202 0.77 -20.30 -7.68
CA PRO A 202 -0.07 -21.47 -7.94
C PRO A 202 -0.97 -21.91 -6.78
N VAL A 203 -0.67 -21.50 -5.54
CA VAL A 203 -1.43 -21.89 -4.34
C VAL A 203 -2.07 -20.66 -3.71
N TYR A 204 -1.26 -19.71 -3.23
CA TYR A 204 -1.79 -18.55 -2.49
C TYR A 204 -2.68 -17.63 -3.34
N GLY A 205 -2.43 -17.53 -4.65
CA GLY A 205 -3.25 -16.74 -5.57
C GLY A 205 -4.72 -17.17 -5.63
N HIS A 206 -5.02 -18.44 -5.35
CA HIS A 206 -6.38 -18.98 -5.37
C HIS A 206 -7.04 -19.05 -3.98
N LEU A 207 -6.25 -19.09 -2.90
CA LEU A 207 -6.76 -19.12 -1.53
C LEU A 207 -7.56 -17.86 -1.17
N GLY A 208 -8.65 -18.01 -0.43
CA GLY A 208 -9.39 -16.87 0.12
C GLY A 208 -9.95 -15.93 -0.96
N ARG A 209 -10.29 -16.47 -2.14
CA ARG A 209 -11.00 -15.70 -3.16
C ARG A 209 -12.36 -15.30 -2.60
N ALA A 210 -12.60 -14.01 -2.55
CA ALA A 210 -13.87 -13.43 -2.14
C ALA A 210 -14.35 -12.50 -3.25
N ALA A 211 -15.67 -12.41 -3.41
CA ALA A 211 -16.30 -11.48 -4.34
C ALA A 211 -17.04 -10.35 -3.59
N PRO A 212 -16.38 -9.36 -2.94
CA PRO A 212 -17.10 -8.34 -2.21
C PRO A 212 -16.87 -6.96 -2.85
N TRP A 213 -17.06 -6.81 -4.17
CA TRP A 213 -17.07 -5.45 -4.74
C TRP A 213 -18.13 -4.57 -4.05
N PHE A 214 -19.24 -5.18 -3.65
CA PHE A 214 -20.32 -4.57 -2.85
C PHE A 214 -20.33 -4.98 -1.37
N GLY A 215 -19.26 -5.63 -0.89
CA GLY A 215 -19.22 -6.12 0.49
C GLY A 215 -18.79 -5.08 1.53
N HIS A 216 -18.28 -3.91 1.12
CA HIS A 216 -17.98 -2.85 2.10
C HIS A 216 -19.15 -1.88 2.25
N ARG A 217 -19.72 -1.87 3.45
CA ARG A 217 -20.97 -1.21 3.84
C ARG A 217 -21.08 0.27 3.47
N TRP A 218 -20.00 1.04 3.60
CA TRP A 218 -20.06 2.49 3.51
C TRP A 218 -20.10 3.05 2.09
N LEU A 219 -19.73 2.24 1.08
CA LEU A 219 -19.82 2.55 -0.36
C LEU A 219 -19.29 3.95 -0.76
N GLY A 220 -18.41 4.59 0.04
CA GLY A 220 -17.95 5.97 -0.16
C GLY A 220 -17.18 6.19 -1.46
N TRP A 221 -16.72 5.12 -2.12
CA TRP A 221 -16.15 5.17 -3.45
C TRP A 221 -17.18 5.42 -4.56
N ILE A 222 -18.47 5.17 -4.34
CA ILE A 222 -19.53 5.44 -5.33
C ILE A 222 -19.62 6.95 -5.59
N PRO A 223 -19.86 7.82 -4.60
CA PRO A 223 -19.92 9.26 -4.85
C PRO A 223 -18.58 9.83 -5.36
N LEU A 224 -17.43 9.31 -4.89
CA LEU A 224 -16.12 9.66 -5.45
C LEU A 224 -16.01 9.27 -6.93
N GLY A 225 -16.46 8.06 -7.30
CA GLY A 225 -16.47 7.56 -8.66
C GLY A 225 -17.40 8.37 -9.57
N VAL A 226 -18.60 8.72 -9.10
CA VAL A 226 -19.53 9.61 -9.82
C VAL A 226 -18.88 10.98 -10.07
N ALA A 227 -18.23 11.56 -9.06
CA ALA A 227 -17.51 12.83 -9.22
C ALA A 227 -16.38 12.74 -10.25
N ALA A 228 -15.59 11.65 -10.26
CA ALA A 228 -14.55 11.43 -11.26
C ALA A 228 -15.09 11.22 -12.68
N VAL A 229 -16.21 10.51 -12.84
CA VAL A 229 -16.89 10.36 -14.14
C VAL A 229 -17.43 11.70 -14.62
N ALA A 230 -18.08 12.48 -13.74
CA ALA A 230 -18.56 13.82 -14.05
C ALA A 230 -17.41 14.75 -14.50
N ALA A 231 -16.26 14.67 -13.82
CA ALA A 231 -15.05 15.39 -14.20
C ALA A 231 -14.57 15.04 -15.63
N LEU A 232 -14.51 13.75 -15.98
CA LEU A 232 -14.13 13.30 -17.33
C LEU A 232 -15.15 13.73 -18.38
N VAL A 233 -16.45 13.58 -18.11
CA VAL A 233 -17.53 13.99 -19.01
C VAL A 233 -17.48 15.50 -19.24
N ALA A 234 -17.28 16.30 -18.19
CA ALA A 234 -17.16 17.74 -18.31
C ALA A 234 -15.92 18.16 -19.12
N ALA A 235 -14.76 17.52 -18.89
CA ALA A 235 -13.56 17.75 -19.67
C ALA A 235 -13.76 17.40 -21.15
N ALA A 236 -14.44 16.27 -21.44
CA ALA A 236 -14.77 15.85 -22.80
C ALA A 236 -15.73 16.82 -23.49
N ALA A 237 -16.85 17.15 -22.83
CA ALA A 237 -17.87 18.05 -23.37
C ALA A 237 -17.35 19.47 -23.62
N SER A 238 -16.42 19.93 -22.78
CA SER A 238 -15.75 21.23 -22.95
C SER A 238 -14.56 21.20 -23.91
N ARG A 239 -14.23 20.03 -24.49
CA ARG A 239 -13.04 19.81 -25.33
C ARG A 239 -11.73 20.20 -24.65
N ARG A 240 -11.65 20.01 -23.33
CA ARG A 240 -10.48 20.29 -22.48
C ARG A 240 -9.78 19.02 -21.98
N LEU A 241 -10.04 17.87 -22.62
CA LEU A 241 -9.29 16.65 -22.32
C LEU A 241 -7.83 16.83 -22.69
N ASP A 242 -6.96 16.72 -21.69
CA ASP A 242 -5.51 16.81 -21.83
C ASP A 242 -4.81 15.50 -21.42
N ALA A 243 -3.47 15.50 -21.45
CA ALA A 243 -2.67 14.35 -21.07
C ALA A 243 -2.91 13.90 -19.61
N ARG A 244 -3.16 14.82 -18.68
CA ARG A 244 -3.39 14.49 -17.26
C ARG A 244 -4.69 13.73 -17.08
N HIS A 245 -5.75 14.14 -17.78
CA HIS A 245 -7.03 13.44 -17.76
C HIS A 245 -6.88 12.00 -18.28
N VAL A 246 -6.17 11.82 -19.41
CA VAL A 246 -5.96 10.49 -20.00
C VAL A 246 -5.15 9.59 -19.06
N VAL A 247 -4.05 10.09 -18.52
CA VAL A 247 -3.19 9.33 -17.61
C VAL A 247 -3.91 8.98 -16.31
N ALA A 248 -4.66 9.92 -15.72
CA ALA A 248 -5.43 9.66 -14.51
C ALA A 248 -6.60 8.69 -14.76
N ALA A 249 -7.26 8.75 -15.92
CA ALA A 249 -8.27 7.78 -16.32
C ALA A 249 -7.69 6.36 -16.48
N VAL A 250 -6.49 6.23 -17.06
CA VAL A 250 -5.75 4.95 -17.09
C VAL A 250 -5.44 4.47 -15.68
N GLY A 251 -5.13 5.38 -14.76
CA GLY A 251 -4.97 5.10 -13.34
C GLY A 251 -6.22 4.57 -12.66
N VAL A 252 -7.41 5.12 -12.97
CA VAL A 252 -8.70 4.61 -12.49
C VAL A 252 -8.96 3.20 -13.03
N VAL A 253 -8.77 2.98 -14.33
CA VAL A 253 -8.92 1.64 -14.93
C VAL A 253 -7.97 0.64 -14.27
N TYR A 254 -6.71 1.02 -14.06
CA TYR A 254 -5.76 0.20 -13.31
C TYR A 254 -6.24 -0.08 -11.89
N GLY A 255 -6.76 0.91 -11.16
CA GLY A 255 -7.29 0.72 -9.81
C GLY A 255 -8.41 -0.33 -9.76
N VAL A 256 -9.32 -0.32 -10.74
CA VAL A 256 -10.37 -1.35 -10.89
C VAL A 256 -9.75 -2.72 -11.18
N VAL A 257 -8.89 -2.83 -12.19
CA VAL A 257 -8.22 -4.09 -12.58
C VAL A 257 -7.37 -4.65 -11.44
N HIS A 258 -6.70 -3.78 -10.68
CA HIS A 258 -5.91 -4.10 -9.51
C HIS A 258 -6.75 -4.69 -8.39
N TYR A 259 -7.93 -4.14 -8.11
CA TYR A 259 -8.82 -4.69 -7.10
C TYR A 259 -9.48 -6.00 -7.57
N VAL A 260 -10.11 -6.01 -8.75
CA VAL A 260 -10.83 -7.19 -9.27
C VAL A 260 -9.88 -8.36 -9.46
N GLY A 261 -8.74 -8.14 -10.13
CA GLY A 261 -7.85 -9.23 -10.52
C GLY A 261 -7.12 -9.88 -9.34
N GLN A 262 -7.04 -9.22 -8.18
CA GLN A 262 -6.57 -9.86 -6.95
C GLN A 262 -7.61 -10.81 -6.35
N ALA A 263 -8.91 -10.55 -6.57
CA ALA A 263 -10.03 -11.36 -6.10
C ALA A 263 -10.00 -11.68 -4.59
N LYS A 264 -9.33 -10.86 -3.76
CA LYS A 264 -9.25 -11.02 -2.30
C LYS A 264 -10.31 -10.22 -1.54
N GLY A 265 -10.86 -9.19 -2.18
CA GLY A 265 -11.90 -8.38 -1.57
C GLY A 265 -11.47 -7.47 -0.42
N SER A 266 -10.17 -7.35 -0.14
CA SER A 266 -9.68 -6.50 0.95
C SER A 266 -9.75 -5.02 0.57
N GLU A 267 -10.29 -4.19 1.45
CA GLU A 267 -10.53 -2.78 1.14
C GLU A 267 -9.26 -2.00 0.80
N TYR A 268 -8.13 -2.30 1.43
CA TYR A 268 -6.85 -1.66 1.14
C TYR A 268 -6.39 -1.85 -0.32
N HIS A 269 -6.91 -2.85 -1.06
CA HIS A 269 -6.63 -2.99 -2.50
C HIS A 269 -7.28 -1.90 -3.36
N LEU A 270 -8.21 -1.12 -2.81
CA LEU A 270 -8.84 0.03 -3.49
C LEU A 270 -7.97 1.29 -3.47
N TYR A 271 -6.83 1.30 -2.76
CA TYR A 271 -5.96 2.48 -2.68
C TYR A 271 -5.59 3.10 -4.03
N PRO A 272 -5.14 2.33 -5.05
CA PRO A 272 -4.86 2.91 -6.35
C PRO A 272 -6.08 3.54 -7.01
N LEU A 273 -7.26 2.91 -6.87
CA LEU A 273 -8.51 3.47 -7.38
C LEU A 273 -8.86 4.78 -6.68
N ALA A 274 -8.82 4.80 -5.34
CA ALA A 274 -9.09 5.98 -4.54
C ALA A 274 -8.16 7.14 -4.91
N ALA A 275 -6.86 6.88 -5.08
CA ALA A 275 -5.88 7.89 -5.46
C ALA A 275 -6.24 8.57 -6.80
N PHE A 276 -6.47 7.80 -7.86
CA PHE A 276 -6.75 8.36 -9.18
C PHE A 276 -8.16 8.94 -9.33
N VAL A 277 -9.14 8.39 -8.62
CA VAL A 277 -10.49 8.97 -8.54
C VAL A 277 -10.45 10.34 -7.84
N CYS A 278 -9.72 10.47 -6.72
CA CYS A 278 -9.52 11.76 -6.07
C CYS A 278 -8.80 12.76 -7.00
N VAL A 279 -7.74 12.33 -7.70
CA VAL A 279 -7.05 13.21 -8.68
C VAL A 279 -8.02 13.72 -9.75
N LEU A 280 -8.83 12.84 -10.35
CA LEU A 280 -9.79 13.24 -11.39
C LEU A 280 -10.92 14.12 -10.85
N ALA A 281 -11.54 13.73 -9.74
CA ALA A 281 -12.69 14.43 -9.17
C ALA A 281 -12.36 15.88 -8.80
N PHE A 282 -11.18 16.12 -8.23
CA PHE A 282 -10.78 17.47 -7.81
C PHE A 282 -10.11 18.29 -8.93
N ALA A 283 -9.53 17.65 -9.96
CA ALA A 283 -8.91 18.37 -11.07
C ALA A 283 -9.92 19.18 -11.92
N ALA A 284 -11.17 18.72 -12.04
CA ALA A 284 -12.19 19.38 -12.86
C ALA A 284 -13.16 20.27 -12.06
N LEU A 285 -13.15 20.19 -10.73
CA LEU A 285 -14.17 20.82 -9.88
C LEU A 285 -14.24 22.35 -10.06
N ALA A 286 -13.11 23.05 -9.88
CA ALA A 286 -13.08 24.50 -10.02
C ALA A 286 -13.43 24.96 -11.45
N PRO A 287 -12.86 24.40 -12.52
CA PRO A 287 -13.30 24.70 -13.90
C PRO A 287 -14.79 24.48 -14.15
N MET A 288 -15.39 23.46 -13.54
CA MET A 288 -16.82 23.16 -13.68
C MET A 288 -17.70 24.17 -12.96
N LEU A 289 -17.31 24.62 -11.76
CA LEU A 289 -18.02 25.63 -11.00
C LEU A 289 -17.99 27.00 -11.68
N SER A 290 -16.90 27.34 -12.37
CA SER A 290 -16.76 28.59 -13.12
C SER A 290 -17.34 28.55 -14.53
N ALA A 291 -17.87 27.41 -14.99
CA ALA A 291 -18.40 27.27 -16.35
C ALA A 291 -19.86 27.73 -16.45
N ARG A 292 -20.32 28.03 -17.67
CA ARG A 292 -21.75 28.30 -17.96
C ARG A 292 -22.71 27.18 -17.50
N ARG A 293 -22.19 25.95 -17.31
CA ARG A 293 -22.93 24.79 -16.77
C ARG A 293 -22.52 24.51 -15.32
N ALA A 294 -22.53 25.53 -14.46
CA ALA A 294 -22.13 25.42 -13.05
C ALA A 294 -22.88 24.33 -12.28
N TRP A 295 -24.10 23.96 -12.69
CA TRP A 295 -24.89 22.88 -12.08
C TRP A 295 -24.16 21.53 -12.07
N LEU A 296 -23.33 21.21 -13.07
CA LEU A 296 -22.49 20.00 -13.07
C LEU A 296 -21.39 20.10 -12.00
N GLY A 297 -20.80 21.29 -11.83
CA GLY A 297 -19.85 21.58 -10.76
C GLY A 297 -20.48 21.46 -9.38
N VAL A 298 -21.69 22.02 -9.20
CA VAL A 298 -22.46 21.92 -7.95
C VAL A 298 -22.81 20.46 -7.64
N GLY A 299 -23.28 19.69 -8.63
CA GLY A 299 -23.54 18.26 -8.46
C GLY A 299 -22.27 17.47 -8.08
N THR A 300 -21.14 17.80 -8.69
CA THR A 300 -19.83 17.19 -8.35
C THR A 300 -19.40 17.55 -6.93
N ALA A 301 -19.53 18.83 -6.54
CA ALA A 301 -19.26 19.28 -5.18
C ALA A 301 -20.15 18.56 -4.16
N LEU A 302 -21.44 18.40 -4.46
CA LEU A 302 -22.39 17.67 -3.61
C LEU A 302 -21.97 16.19 -3.47
N MET A 303 -21.57 15.53 -4.56
CA MET A 303 -21.06 14.15 -4.47
C MET A 303 -19.79 14.06 -3.63
N LEU A 304 -18.87 15.02 -3.75
CA LEU A 304 -17.66 15.05 -2.91
C LEU A 304 -18.01 15.31 -1.43
N ALA A 305 -19.00 16.15 -1.14
CA ALA A 305 -19.50 16.36 0.21
C ALA A 305 -20.16 15.09 0.78
N VAL A 306 -20.99 14.40 0.00
CA VAL A 306 -21.58 13.11 0.38
C VAL A 306 -20.49 12.07 0.64
N ALA A 307 -19.47 11.99 -0.22
CA ALA A 307 -18.32 11.11 -0.01
C ALA A 307 -17.62 11.43 1.32
N LEU A 308 -17.36 12.71 1.61
CA LEU A 308 -16.73 13.13 2.86
C LEU A 308 -17.58 12.75 4.08
N VAL A 309 -18.89 12.94 4.05
CA VAL A 309 -19.80 12.55 5.13
C VAL A 309 -19.75 11.03 5.36
N LEU A 310 -19.83 10.22 4.29
CA LEU A 310 -19.77 8.76 4.40
C LEU A 310 -18.41 8.28 4.92
N LEU A 311 -17.31 8.87 4.44
CA LEU A 311 -15.96 8.56 4.92
C LEU A 311 -15.76 8.99 6.38
N THR A 312 -16.35 10.11 6.79
CA THR A 312 -16.31 10.58 8.18
C THR A 312 -17.09 9.64 9.10
N ALA A 313 -18.31 9.27 8.72
CA ALA A 313 -19.13 8.31 9.48
C ALA A 313 -18.42 6.96 9.61
N LYS A 314 -17.83 6.47 8.52
CA LYS A 314 -16.98 5.27 8.53
C LYS A 314 -15.77 5.43 9.46
N GLY A 315 -15.07 6.56 9.37
CA GLY A 315 -13.90 6.85 10.18
C GLY A 315 -14.21 6.90 11.68
N LEU A 316 -15.36 7.46 12.05
CA LEU A 316 -15.85 7.46 13.43
C LEU A 316 -16.10 6.03 13.93
N GLU A 317 -16.79 5.18 13.16
CA GLU A 317 -16.97 3.76 13.49
C GLU A 317 -15.62 3.02 13.60
N ALA A 318 -14.68 3.33 12.70
CA ALA A 318 -13.36 2.72 12.68
C ALA A 318 -12.41 3.25 13.78
N SER A 319 -12.74 4.36 14.44
CA SER A 319 -11.85 5.03 15.41
C SER A 319 -11.79 4.33 16.77
N ASP A 320 -12.89 3.72 17.22
CA ASP A 320 -12.91 2.97 18.49
C ASP A 320 -12.08 1.69 18.41
N ALA A 321 -12.03 1.05 17.23
CA ALA A 321 -11.25 -0.14 16.89
C ALA A 321 -10.94 -1.11 18.06
N PRO A 322 -11.94 -1.63 18.81
CA PRO A 322 -11.71 -2.44 20.01
C PRO A 322 -10.85 -3.68 19.71
N TRP A 323 -11.03 -4.29 18.55
CA TRP A 323 -10.26 -5.43 18.09
C TRP A 323 -8.75 -5.16 17.92
N ILE A 324 -8.34 -3.91 17.62
CA ILE A 324 -6.93 -3.50 17.58
C ILE A 324 -6.37 -3.44 18.99
N TRP A 325 -7.11 -2.83 19.91
CA TRP A 325 -6.72 -2.77 21.32
C TRP A 325 -6.66 -4.15 21.95
N ASP A 326 -7.54 -5.07 21.53
CA ASP A 326 -7.50 -6.46 21.94
C ASP A 326 -6.28 -7.20 21.38
N LYS A 327 -5.92 -6.97 20.11
CA LYS A 327 -4.66 -7.49 19.54
C LYS A 327 -3.45 -6.98 20.32
N GLU A 328 -3.40 -5.69 20.60
CA GLU A 328 -2.33 -5.07 21.38
C GLU A 328 -2.28 -5.61 22.81
N ARG A 329 -3.43 -5.84 23.45
CA ARG A 329 -3.52 -6.50 24.76
C ARG A 329 -2.97 -7.93 24.68
N ARG A 330 -3.33 -8.71 23.66
CA ARG A 330 -2.79 -10.07 23.43
C ARG A 330 -1.27 -10.04 23.28
N VAL A 331 -0.73 -9.06 22.55
CA VAL A 331 0.72 -8.87 22.41
C VAL A 331 1.39 -8.61 23.76
N ARG A 332 0.85 -7.70 24.58
CA ARG A 332 1.41 -7.42 25.92
C ARG A 332 1.41 -8.66 26.81
N VAL A 333 0.30 -9.38 26.86
CA VAL A 333 0.18 -10.60 27.67
C VAL A 333 1.17 -11.68 27.19
N LEU A 334 1.31 -11.88 25.89
CA LEU A 334 2.29 -12.83 25.34
C LEU A 334 3.74 -12.41 25.64
N VAL A 335 4.04 -11.10 25.56
CA VAL A 335 5.36 -10.57 25.94
C VAL A 335 5.67 -10.88 27.40
N ASP A 336 4.71 -10.68 28.30
CA ASP A 336 4.89 -10.96 29.73
C ASP A 336 5.04 -12.45 30.02
N ASP A 337 4.26 -13.30 29.34
CA ASP A 337 4.34 -14.76 29.50
C ASP A 337 5.69 -15.31 29.00
N LEU A 338 6.22 -14.78 27.89
CA LEU A 338 7.52 -15.19 27.35
C LEU A 338 8.69 -14.64 28.17
N ARG A 339 8.65 -13.36 28.58
CA ARG A 339 9.79 -12.67 29.23
C ARG A 339 10.25 -13.38 30.50
N ARG A 340 9.35 -14.00 31.25
CA ARG A 340 9.67 -14.70 32.51
C ARG A 340 10.55 -15.94 32.33
N GLY A 341 10.54 -16.55 31.15
CA GLY A 341 11.21 -17.84 30.91
C GLY A 341 12.23 -17.83 29.78
N LEU A 342 12.55 -16.66 29.23
CA LEU A 342 13.55 -16.47 28.18
C LEU A 342 14.91 -16.11 28.76
N ALA A 343 15.94 -16.81 28.29
CA ALA A 343 17.34 -16.48 28.50
C ALA A 343 17.97 -15.86 27.23
N PRO A 344 19.09 -15.13 27.35
CA PRO A 344 19.84 -14.67 26.18
C PRO A 344 20.23 -15.85 25.27
N GLY A 345 19.94 -15.70 23.97
CA GLY A 345 20.22 -16.74 22.97
C GLY A 345 19.08 -17.74 22.73
N ASP A 346 18.03 -17.72 23.57
CA ASP A 346 16.83 -18.51 23.30
C ASP A 346 16.14 -18.07 22.02
N THR A 347 15.47 -19.02 21.38
CA THR A 347 14.63 -18.79 20.21
C THR A 347 13.18 -19.17 20.50
N VAL A 348 12.26 -18.54 19.80
CA VAL A 348 10.82 -18.80 19.92
C VAL A 348 10.23 -18.97 18.53
N GLN A 349 9.53 -20.07 18.29
CA GLN A 349 8.75 -20.23 17.05
C GLN A 349 7.31 -19.83 17.30
N VAL A 350 6.77 -18.96 16.46
CA VAL A 350 5.38 -18.55 16.47
C VAL A 350 4.65 -19.23 15.31
N LEU A 351 3.44 -19.70 15.57
CA LEU A 351 2.47 -20.16 14.59
C LEU A 351 1.31 -19.15 14.59
N ASP A 352 1.37 -18.20 13.66
CA ASP A 352 0.49 -17.01 13.60
C ASP A 352 0.14 -16.59 12.15
N VAL A 353 -1.03 -15.99 12.00
CA VAL A 353 -1.58 -15.37 10.78
C VAL A 353 -1.77 -13.84 10.95
N ALA A 354 -0.85 -13.20 11.69
CA ALA A 354 -0.88 -11.78 12.07
C ALA A 354 -1.91 -11.40 13.16
N ASP A 355 -2.04 -12.25 14.18
CA ASP A 355 -2.77 -11.97 15.41
C ASP A 355 -1.90 -11.44 16.56
N GLY A 356 -0.58 -11.36 16.36
CA GLY A 356 0.33 -10.56 17.19
C GLY A 356 1.56 -11.31 17.72
N GLY A 357 1.73 -12.59 17.39
CA GLY A 357 2.87 -13.38 17.86
C GLY A 357 4.20 -12.82 17.36
N LEU A 358 4.29 -12.47 16.07
CA LEU A 358 5.48 -11.81 15.52
C LEU A 358 5.74 -10.43 16.13
N HIS A 359 4.68 -9.69 16.49
CA HIS A 359 4.82 -8.38 17.15
C HIS A 359 5.39 -8.55 18.56
N ALA A 360 5.00 -9.60 19.29
CA ALA A 360 5.61 -9.94 20.58
C ALA A 360 7.11 -10.26 20.44
N LEU A 361 7.50 -11.06 19.44
CA LEU A 361 8.91 -11.36 19.17
C LEU A 361 9.71 -10.10 18.81
N LEU A 362 9.13 -9.19 18.04
CA LEU A 362 9.75 -7.90 17.71
C LEU A 362 10.03 -7.09 18.98
N ARG A 363 9.07 -7.01 19.93
CA ARG A 363 9.26 -6.29 21.21
C ARG A 363 10.33 -6.92 22.09
N LEU A 364 10.42 -8.25 22.06
CA LEU A 364 11.40 -9.01 22.84
C LEU A 364 12.77 -9.11 22.16
N HIS A 365 12.87 -8.74 20.88
CA HIS A 365 14.05 -8.94 20.03
C HIS A 365 14.51 -10.42 19.98
N VAL A 366 13.55 -11.34 19.94
CA VAL A 366 13.81 -12.79 19.95
C VAL A 366 13.64 -13.36 18.54
N PRO A 367 14.63 -14.08 18.00
CA PRO A 367 14.54 -14.67 16.67
C PRO A 367 13.74 -15.99 16.67
N GLN A 368 13.22 -16.34 15.49
CA GLN A 368 12.68 -17.67 15.23
C GLN A 368 13.78 -18.63 14.78
N PRO A 369 13.71 -19.93 15.16
CA PRO A 369 14.69 -20.93 14.73
C PRO A 369 14.51 -21.36 13.27
N THR A 370 13.33 -21.13 12.69
CA THR A 370 13.00 -21.45 11.29
C THR A 370 12.86 -20.19 10.45
N ARG A 371 12.89 -20.34 9.12
CA ARG A 371 12.65 -19.22 8.20
C ARG A 371 11.16 -18.91 7.98
N PHE A 372 10.25 -19.66 8.58
CA PHE A 372 8.81 -19.52 8.38
C PHE A 372 8.22 -18.52 9.39
N LEU A 373 7.86 -17.34 8.88
CA LEU A 373 7.30 -16.25 9.69
C LEU A 373 5.83 -16.45 10.06
N TYR A 374 5.06 -17.04 9.15
CA TYR A 374 3.63 -17.30 9.32
C TYR A 374 3.36 -18.80 9.22
N ASP A 375 2.23 -19.22 9.76
CA ASP A 375 1.79 -20.62 9.67
C ASP A 375 0.76 -20.89 8.57
N VAL A 376 0.34 -19.83 7.86
CA VAL A 376 -0.58 -19.91 6.73
C VAL A 376 -0.09 -20.88 5.65
N PHE A 377 1.20 -21.18 5.58
CA PHE A 377 1.78 -22.09 4.60
C PHE A 377 1.44 -23.57 4.85
N PHE A 378 1.05 -23.91 6.08
CA PHE A 378 1.00 -25.29 6.51
C PHE A 378 -0.41 -25.86 6.52
N PHE A 379 -1.45 -25.08 6.83
CA PHE A 379 -2.76 -25.65 7.19
C PHE A 379 -3.81 -25.70 6.06
N HIS A 380 -3.40 -25.56 4.79
CA HIS A 380 -4.25 -25.74 3.60
C HIS A 380 -3.58 -26.65 2.58
N GLU A 381 -4.38 -27.17 1.64
CA GLU A 381 -3.91 -27.90 0.46
C GLU A 381 -2.75 -28.86 0.77
N ALA A 382 -2.86 -29.59 1.89
CA ALA A 382 -1.78 -30.33 2.52
C ALA A 382 -1.16 -31.41 1.60
N GLU A 383 -1.94 -31.88 0.63
CA GLU A 383 -1.52 -32.89 -0.35
C GLU A 383 -0.63 -32.31 -1.46
N ARG A 384 -0.55 -30.99 -1.63
CA ARG A 384 0.32 -30.42 -2.66
C ARG A 384 1.80 -30.66 -2.34
N PRO A 385 2.62 -31.06 -3.32
CA PRO A 385 4.06 -31.31 -3.10
C PRO A 385 4.78 -30.14 -2.43
N VAL A 386 4.48 -28.90 -2.83
CA VAL A 386 5.10 -27.70 -2.24
C VAL A 386 4.74 -27.52 -0.77
N VAL A 387 3.47 -27.79 -0.37
CA VAL A 387 3.04 -27.70 1.03
C VAL A 387 3.67 -28.81 1.86
N ARG A 388 3.71 -30.04 1.33
CA ARG A 388 4.40 -31.17 1.98
C ARG A 388 5.89 -30.88 2.20
N ALA A 389 6.57 -30.32 1.20
CA ALA A 389 7.98 -29.96 1.31
C ALA A 389 8.20 -28.88 2.39
N MET A 390 7.37 -27.82 2.43
CA MET A 390 7.46 -26.80 3.47
C MET A 390 7.17 -27.34 4.87
N ARG A 391 6.19 -28.24 5.02
CA ARG A 391 5.90 -28.92 6.28
C ARG A 391 7.09 -29.77 6.74
N ALA A 392 7.68 -30.56 5.85
CA ALA A 392 8.86 -31.37 6.17
C ALA A 392 10.07 -30.50 6.56
N GLU A 393 10.33 -29.43 5.80
CA GLU A 393 11.39 -28.47 6.11
C GLU A 393 11.17 -27.82 7.48
N PHE A 394 9.94 -27.42 7.79
CA PHE A 394 9.59 -26.81 9.07
C PHE A 394 9.87 -27.75 10.24
N ILE A 395 9.44 -29.01 10.15
CA ILE A 395 9.69 -30.02 11.19
C ILE A 395 11.20 -30.27 11.35
N ALA A 396 11.91 -30.51 10.24
CA ALA A 396 13.36 -30.75 10.29
C ALA A 396 14.11 -29.56 10.94
N ALA A 397 13.69 -28.33 10.64
CA ALA A 397 14.29 -27.13 11.23
C ALA A 397 14.01 -27.01 12.74
N LEU A 398 12.81 -27.36 13.20
CA LEU A 398 12.47 -27.40 14.63
C LEU A 398 13.21 -28.52 15.37
N GLU A 399 13.45 -29.66 14.71
CA GLU A 399 14.21 -30.76 15.29
C GLU A 399 15.70 -30.41 15.42
N ALA A 400 16.27 -29.79 14.38
CA ALA A 400 17.67 -29.37 14.36
C ALA A 400 17.97 -28.21 15.32
N ARG A 401 17.04 -27.26 15.46
CA ARG A 401 17.18 -26.09 16.34
C ARG A 401 15.91 -25.91 17.16
N SER A 402 15.77 -26.72 18.20
CA SER A 402 14.56 -26.74 19.02
C SER A 402 14.42 -25.45 19.82
N PRO A 403 13.38 -24.64 19.56
CA PRO A 403 13.18 -23.40 20.30
C PRO A 403 12.85 -23.66 21.75
N ARG A 404 13.13 -22.66 22.60
CA ARG A 404 12.74 -22.67 24.00
C ARG A 404 11.22 -22.70 24.12
N PHE A 405 10.54 -21.90 23.29
CA PHE A 405 9.08 -21.86 23.24
C PHE A 405 8.54 -22.03 21.82
N ILE A 406 7.40 -22.69 21.72
CA ILE A 406 6.52 -22.63 20.55
C ILE A 406 5.22 -21.95 20.97
N VAL A 407 4.84 -20.89 20.26
CA VAL A 407 3.61 -20.13 20.51
C VAL A 407 2.61 -20.48 19.42
N LEU A 408 1.48 -21.05 19.79
CA LEU A 408 0.36 -21.26 18.88
C LEU A 408 -0.69 -20.18 19.13
N MET A 409 -0.83 -19.26 18.17
CA MET A 409 -1.94 -18.31 18.17
C MET A 409 -3.21 -19.00 17.68
N ARG A 410 -4.39 -18.46 18.03
CA ARG A 410 -5.62 -18.84 17.33
C ARG A 410 -5.50 -18.40 15.88
N GLY A 411 -5.94 -19.22 14.94
CA GLY A 411 -5.79 -18.85 13.55
C GLY A 411 -6.46 -19.78 12.56
N TRP A 412 -6.30 -19.42 11.29
CA TRP A 412 -6.88 -20.13 10.17
C TRP A 412 -6.30 -21.55 10.03
N PRO A 413 -7.10 -22.56 9.60
CA PRO A 413 -8.49 -22.48 9.17
C PRO A 413 -9.56 -22.60 10.26
N SER A 414 -9.29 -23.32 11.36
CA SER A 414 -10.32 -23.64 12.36
C SER A 414 -10.69 -22.47 13.29
N GLY A 415 -9.85 -21.43 13.36
CA GLY A 415 -10.04 -20.30 14.27
C GLY A 415 -9.71 -20.62 15.73
N ASP A 416 -9.14 -21.79 16.00
CA ASP A 416 -8.76 -22.26 17.34
C ASP A 416 -7.38 -22.96 17.30
N TYR A 417 -7.04 -23.65 18.40
CA TYR A 417 -5.78 -24.38 18.54
C TYR A 417 -5.84 -25.79 17.93
N ASP A 418 -7.02 -26.31 17.63
CA ASP A 418 -7.21 -27.68 17.14
C ASP A 418 -6.75 -27.84 15.69
N ARG A 419 -6.49 -26.74 14.95
CA ARG A 419 -5.84 -26.78 13.63
C ARG A 419 -4.53 -27.55 13.62
N ILE A 420 -3.85 -27.66 14.76
CA ILE A 420 -2.63 -28.46 14.91
C ILE A 420 -2.83 -29.92 14.47
N ARG A 421 -4.05 -30.46 14.62
CA ARG A 421 -4.41 -31.84 14.20
C ARG A 421 -4.29 -32.05 12.70
N TYR A 422 -4.41 -30.99 11.89
CA TYR A 422 -4.21 -31.06 10.44
C TYR A 422 -2.74 -31.08 10.02
N PHE A 423 -1.81 -31.01 10.99
CA PHE A 423 -0.38 -31.16 10.78
C PHE A 423 0.18 -32.22 11.75
N PRO A 424 -0.05 -33.52 11.49
CA PRO A 424 0.27 -34.60 12.43
C PRO A 424 1.72 -34.61 12.92
N ALA A 425 2.70 -34.43 12.02
CA ALA A 425 4.11 -34.40 12.40
C ALA A 425 4.45 -33.29 13.41
N LEU A 426 3.77 -32.13 13.32
CA LEU A 426 3.94 -31.05 14.29
C LEU A 426 3.26 -31.39 15.62
N ALA A 427 2.05 -31.95 15.57
CA ALA A 427 1.35 -32.40 16.77
C ALA A 427 2.18 -33.45 17.54
N ASP A 428 2.77 -34.41 16.82
CA ASP A 428 3.65 -35.44 17.39
C ASP A 428 4.91 -34.82 18.00
N LEU A 429 5.56 -33.89 17.31
CA LEU A 429 6.75 -33.19 17.82
C LEU A 429 6.44 -32.43 19.12
N LEU A 430 5.32 -31.71 19.16
CA LEU A 430 4.86 -31.00 20.35
C LEU A 430 4.58 -31.97 21.49
N ALA A 431 3.88 -33.08 21.24
CA ALA A 431 3.56 -34.08 22.25
C ALA A 431 4.81 -34.77 22.83
N ARG A 432 5.86 -34.98 22.01
CA ARG A 432 7.10 -35.64 22.42
C ARG A 432 8.06 -34.72 23.18
N ARG A 433 8.21 -33.46 22.77
CA ARG A 433 9.32 -32.59 23.21
C ARG A 433 8.89 -31.35 23.98
N TYR A 434 7.60 -31.04 24.06
CA TYR A 434 7.10 -29.82 24.66
C TYR A 434 5.96 -30.08 25.65
N ASP A 435 5.88 -29.23 26.67
CA ASP A 435 4.76 -29.17 27.61
C ASP A 435 3.98 -27.88 27.44
N VAL A 436 2.66 -27.96 27.57
CA VAL A 436 1.80 -26.77 27.58
C VAL A 436 1.89 -26.12 28.95
N VAL A 437 2.44 -24.90 29.01
CA VAL A 437 2.58 -24.14 30.28
C VAL A 437 1.56 -23.03 30.44
N VAL A 438 1.02 -22.52 29.32
CA VAL A 438 0.00 -21.47 29.34
C VAL A 438 -1.02 -21.77 28.24
N THR A 439 -2.30 -21.74 28.60
CA THR A 439 -3.40 -21.65 27.64
C THR A 439 -4.25 -20.45 28.00
N ARG A 440 -4.31 -19.47 27.10
CA ARG A 440 -5.19 -18.30 27.21
C ARG A 440 -6.12 -18.26 26.01
N GLU A 441 -7.05 -17.31 26.02
CA GLU A 441 -7.93 -17.07 24.87
C GLU A 441 -7.14 -16.71 23.60
N GLY A 442 -6.02 -15.98 23.72
CA GLY A 442 -5.26 -15.48 22.57
C GLY A 442 -4.10 -16.37 22.07
N HIS A 443 -3.48 -17.15 22.96
CA HIS A 443 -2.38 -18.04 22.60
C HIS A 443 -2.28 -19.27 23.50
N ARG A 444 -1.63 -20.32 22.99
CA ARG A 444 -1.15 -21.48 23.75
C ARG A 444 0.37 -21.53 23.67
N LEU A 445 1.02 -21.60 24.82
CA LEU A 445 2.48 -21.61 24.96
C LEU A 445 2.97 -23.02 25.28
N TYR A 446 3.86 -23.51 24.43
CA TYR A 446 4.57 -24.76 24.59
C TYR A 446 6.01 -24.46 25.02
N VAL A 447 6.47 -25.03 26.14
CA VAL A 447 7.86 -24.95 26.59
C VAL A 447 8.59 -26.24 26.29
N LYS A 448 9.86 -26.15 25.89
CA LYS A 448 10.71 -27.31 25.65
C LYS A 448 10.92 -28.10 26.96
N ARG A 449 10.71 -29.42 26.93
CA ARG A 449 10.98 -30.34 28.04
C ARG A 449 12.47 -30.35 28.41
N ALA A 450 12.75 -30.57 29.69
CA ALA A 450 14.12 -30.81 30.15
C ALA A 450 14.63 -32.14 29.55
N GLY A 451 15.81 -32.10 28.91
CA GLY A 451 16.43 -33.28 28.28
C GLY A 451 15.91 -33.64 26.88
N ALA A 452 14.99 -32.84 26.31
CA ALA A 452 14.40 -33.10 25.00
C ALA A 452 15.20 -32.57 23.81
#